data_AF-A0A0L8I361-F1
#
_entry.id   AF-A0A0L8I361-F1
#
_cell.length_a   1.000
_cell.length_b   1.000
_cell.length_c   1.000
_cell.angle_alpha   90.00
_cell.angle_beta   90.00
_cell.angle_gamma   90.00
#
_symmetry.space_group_name_H-M   'P 1'
#
loop_
_entity.id
_entity.type
_entity.pdbx_description
1 polymer ?
#
loop_
_entity_poly.entity_id
_entity_poly.type
_entity_poly.pdbx_seq_one_letter_code
_entity_poly.pdbx_strand_id
1 'polypeptide(L)' 'MTFDRISRVPKKISFFSTSTDLSNVDRFPYFFRTIPSDRYQAQVMVELVKMFNWTYVSVIYEESSYGIQ' A
#
# COMPACT_ATOMS: atom_id res chain seq x y z
N MET A 1 -23.67 25.44 7.97
CA MET A 1 -22.33 25.67 8.52
C MET A 1 -21.64 24.32 8.75
N THR A 2 -20.93 23.78 7.75
CA THR A 2 -20.27 22.46 7.84
C THR A 2 -18.87 22.43 7.20
N PHE A 3 -18.29 23.59 6.87
CA PHE A 3 -16.97 23.68 6.24
C PHE A 3 -15.79 23.58 7.21
N ASP A 4 -16.03 23.59 8.52
CA ASP A 4 -14.97 23.74 9.55
C ASP A 4 -14.50 22.42 10.20
N ARG A 5 -15.01 21.27 9.77
CA ARG A 5 -14.58 19.95 10.32
C ARG A 5 -13.35 19.38 9.61
N ILE A 6 -13.16 19.68 8.33
CA ILE A 6 -12.07 19.13 7.50
C ILE A 6 -10.72 19.80 7.82
N SER A 7 -10.72 21.08 8.20
CA SER A 7 -9.52 21.87 8.55
C SER A 7 -8.84 21.44 9.85
N ARG A 8 -9.54 20.71 10.74
CA ARG A 8 -9.08 20.37 12.09
C ARG A 8 -8.52 18.95 12.23
N VAL A 9 -8.55 18.13 11.17
CA VAL A 9 -8.01 16.76 11.23
C VAL A 9 -6.52 16.78 10.89
N PRO A 10 -5.63 16.31 11.78
CA PRO A 10 -4.21 16.24 11.49
C PRO A 10 -3.96 15.24 10.36
N LYS A 11 -3.25 15.69 9.32
CA LYS A 11 -2.78 14.83 8.23
C LYS A 11 -1.70 13.91 8.76
N LYS A 12 -1.77 12.62 8.43
CA LYS A 12 -0.72 11.64 8.74
C LYS A 12 0.16 11.44 7.52
N ILE A 13 1.47 11.58 7.67
CA ILE A 13 2.45 11.35 6.61
C ILE A 13 3.33 10.19 7.04
N SER A 14 3.28 9.07 6.32
CA SER A 14 4.11 7.89 6.60
C SER A 14 5.33 7.84 5.69
N PHE A 15 6.46 7.38 6.23
CA PHE A 15 7.70 7.14 5.51
C PHE A 15 8.02 5.65 5.35
N PHE A 16 7.14 4.76 5.83
CA PHE A 16 7.39 3.31 5.83
C PHE A 16 6.17 2.44 5.48
N SER A 17 4.95 2.99 5.54
CA SER A 17 3.75 2.20 5.26
C SER A 17 3.48 2.09 3.76
N THR A 18 3.78 0.94 3.17
CA THR A 18 3.65 0.66 1.74
C THR A 18 2.35 -0.04 1.35
N SER A 19 1.53 -0.48 2.32
CA SER A 19 0.28 -1.22 2.05
C SER A 19 -0.59 -0.59 0.96
N THR A 20 -1.17 -1.43 0.10
CA THR A 20 -2.05 -1.01 -1.00
C THR A 20 -3.33 -0.36 -0.50
N ASP A 21 -3.88 -0.86 0.61
CA ASP A 21 -5.09 -0.36 1.28
C ASP A 21 -5.02 1.14 1.61
N LEU A 22 -3.84 1.62 1.98
CA LEU A 22 -3.61 3.01 2.38
C LEU A 22 -3.73 4.00 1.21
N SER A 23 -3.88 3.50 -0.01
CA SER A 23 -4.13 4.30 -1.21
C SER A 23 -5.63 4.63 -1.41
N ASN A 24 -6.52 4.00 -0.64
CA ASN A 24 -7.97 4.26 -0.73
C ASN A 24 -8.30 5.60 -0.05
N VAL A 25 -8.51 6.63 -0.86
CA VAL A 25 -8.79 8.01 -0.39
C VAL A 25 -10.16 8.16 0.26
N ASP A 26 -11.13 7.31 -0.08
CA ASP A 26 -12.46 7.33 0.54
C ASP A 26 -12.39 6.80 1.99
N ARG A 27 -11.52 5.80 2.23
CA ARG A 27 -11.28 5.20 3.55
C ARG A 27 -10.26 5.98 4.38
N PHE A 28 -9.25 6.57 3.74
CA PHE A 28 -8.12 7.26 4.37
C PHE A 28 -7.86 8.67 3.81
N PRO A 29 -8.83 9.60 3.87
CA PRO A 29 -8.75 10.91 3.21
C PRO A 29 -7.66 11.85 3.74
N TYR A 30 -7.07 11.56 4.91
CA TYR A 30 -6.01 12.37 5.54
C TYR A 30 -4.67 11.63 5.64
N PHE A 31 -4.53 10.48 4.96
CA PHE A 31 -3.30 9.72 4.93
C PHE A 31 -2.49 10.06 3.68
N PHE A 32 -1.22 10.35 3.88
CA PHE A 32 -0.23 10.58 2.83
C PHE A 32 1.01 9.73 3.13
N ARG A 33 1.80 9.44 2.12
CA ARG A 33 3.10 8.78 2.28
C ARG A 33 4.13 9.29 1.30
N THR A 34 5.40 9.23 1.68
CA THR A 34 6.54 9.65 0.85
C THR A 34 7.14 8.52 0.01
N ILE A 35 6.55 7.33 0.07
CA ILE A 35 7.00 6.12 -0.59
C ILE A 35 5.86 5.51 -1.43
N PRO A 36 6.17 4.70 -2.46
CA PRO A 36 5.14 4.07 -3.27
C PRO A 36 4.38 2.96 -2.53
N SER A 37 3.32 2.48 -3.16
CA SER A 37 2.59 1.30 -2.72
C SER A 37 3.32 0.00 -3.06
N ASP A 38 3.09 -1.06 -2.27
CA ASP A 38 3.53 -2.42 -2.58
C ASP A 38 2.96 -2.97 -3.89
N ARG A 39 1.89 -2.37 -4.45
CA ARG A 39 1.38 -2.72 -5.78
C ARG A 39 2.50 -2.75 -6.83
N TYR A 40 3.40 -1.77 -6.78
CA TYR A 40 4.52 -1.69 -7.72
C TYR A 40 5.58 -2.74 -7.40
N GLN A 41 5.86 -2.98 -6.11
CA GLN A 41 6.80 -4.02 -5.68
C GLN A 41 6.33 -5.42 -6.09
N ALA A 42 5.05 -5.75 -5.89
CA ALA A 42 4.46 -7.01 -6.29
C ALA A 42 4.51 -7.20 -7.82
N GLN A 43 4.24 -6.14 -8.59
CA GLN A 43 4.36 -6.19 -10.05
C GLN A 43 5.80 -6.52 -10.48
N VAL A 44 6.80 -5.87 -9.89
CA VAL A 44 8.22 -6.14 -10.19
C VAL A 44 8.60 -7.58 -9.83
N MET A 45 8.13 -8.09 -8.69
CA MET A 45 8.37 -9.50 -8.31
C MET A 45 7.80 -10.48 -9.34
N VAL A 46 6.58 -10.23 -9.84
CA VAL A 46 5.97 -11.04 -10.90
C VAL A 46 6.75 -10.93 -12.21
N GLU A 47 7.22 -9.74 -12.58
CA GLU A 47 8.06 -9.53 -13.76
C GLU A 47 9.38 -10.30 -13.68
N LEU A 48 10.01 -10.35 -12.50
CA LEU A 48 11.23 -11.15 -12.27
C LEU A 48 10.96 -12.65 -12.41
N VAL A 49 9.89 -13.17 -11.80
CA VAL A 49 9.48 -14.58 -11.93
C VAL A 49 9.33 -14.96 -13.40
N LYS A 50 8.69 -14.10 -14.19
CA LYS A 50 8.52 -14.29 -15.64
C LYS A 50 9.84 -14.21 -16.39
N MET A 51 10.69 -13.24 -16.06
CA MET A 51 12.00 -13.05 -16.71
C MET A 51 12.91 -14.27 -16.55
N PHE A 52 12.88 -14.92 -15.38
CA PHE A 52 13.69 -16.11 -15.09
C PHE A 52 13.01 -17.43 -15.44
N ASN A 53 11.81 -17.41 -16.06
CA ASN A 53 11.03 -18.60 -16.39
C ASN A 53 10.81 -19.54 -15.20
N TRP A 54 10.61 -19.01 -13.99
CA TRP A 54 10.29 -19.86 -12.84
C TRP A 54 8.87 -20.40 -12.98
N THR A 55 8.75 -21.71 -13.13
CA THR A 55 7.46 -22.40 -13.35
C THR A 55 6.76 -22.82 -12.06
N TYR A 56 7.44 -22.72 -10.91
CA TYR A 56 6.91 -23.07 -9.60
C TYR A 56 7.43 -22.08 -8.55
N VAL A 57 6.51 -21.46 -7.80
CA VAL A 57 6.81 -20.51 -6.73
C VAL A 57 5.87 -20.79 -5.56
N SER A 58 6.40 -20.71 -4.34
CA SER A 58 5.61 -20.71 -3.11
C SER A 58 5.66 -19.32 -2.47
N VAL A 59 4.53 -18.83 -1.97
CA VAL A 59 4.44 -17.55 -1.26
C VAL A 59 4.26 -17.81 0.22
N ILE A 60 5.08 -17.15 1.04
CA ILE A 60 4.95 -17.13 2.49
C ILE A 60 4.76 -15.66 2.86
N TYR A 61 3.72 -15.39 3.66
CA TYR A 61 3.37 -14.04 4.07
C TYR A 61 3.01 -14.03 5.55
N GLU A 62 3.10 -12.86 6.16
CA GLU A 62 2.59 -12.63 7.51
C GLU A 62 1.07 -12.54 7.48
N GLU A 63 0.37 -13.22 8.40
CA GLU A 63 -1.09 -13.14 8.55
C GLU A 63 -1.53 -11.78 9.15
N SER A 64 -1.25 -10.71 8.43
CA SER A 64 -1.59 -9.33 8.75
C SER A 64 -2.22 -8.68 7.52
N SER A 65 -2.87 -7.53 7.71
CA SER A 65 -3.44 -6.77 6.59
C SER A 65 -2.37 -6.32 5.58
N TYR A 66 -1.10 -6.27 6.00
CA TYR A 66 0.02 -5.98 5.12
C TYR A 66 0.43 -7.20 4.28
N GLY A 67 0.53 -8.38 4.90
CA GLY A 67 0.98 -9.59 4.21
C GLY A 67 -0.07 -10.25 3.31
N ILE A 68 -1.36 -10.05 3.60
CA ILE A 68 -2.49 -10.66 2.83
C ILE A 68 -2.79 -9.93 1.52
N GLN A 69 -2.38 -8.67 1.40
CA GLN A 69 -2.82 -7.75 0.34
C GLN A 69 -2.41 -8.13 -1.09
#